data_AF-A0A844KM75-F1
#
_entry.id   AF-A0A844KM75-F1
#
_cell.length_a   1.000
_cell.length_b   1.000
_cell.length_c   1.000
_cell.angle_alpha   90.00
_cell.angle_beta   90.00
_cell.angle_gamma   90.00
#
_symmetry.space_group_name_H-M   'P 1'
#
loop_
_entity.id
_entity.type
_entity.pdbx_description
1 polymer ?
#
loop_
_entity_poly.entity_id
_entity_poly.type
_entity_poly.pdbx_seq_one_letter_code
_entity_poly.pdbx_strand_id
1 'polypeptide(L)'
;MMKEKMIVNDILCLFSCFFLMGCNAIKEDNTKVYVDSYSQTALQQADIIMDGIQSENCEEIADIFCTYIKKNHPELQTDIKAWMKYIDGNIISYDPPTTERGSLNTGESGVEMLVMEADIDNVKTDTGKTYCIGMGSYSVFKNHSDCVGVTDLLIRDLDAEKENKEDSQVRVEYDDIWTIEYGK
;
A
#
# COMPACT_ATOMS: atom_id res chain seq x y z
N MET A 1 62.07 -46.56 22.85
CA MET A 1 62.44 -45.59 23.91
C MET A 1 62.71 -44.25 23.22
N MET A 2 61.95 -43.21 23.57
CA MET A 2 61.93 -41.87 22.95
C MET A 2 63.22 -41.07 23.14
N LYS A 3 63.52 -40.15 22.21
CA LYS A 3 63.44 -38.68 22.40
C LYS A 3 63.86 -37.97 21.09
N GLU A 4 62.90 -37.30 20.43
CA GLU A 4 62.70 -35.84 20.45
C GLU A 4 63.81 -35.03 19.75
N LYS A 5 63.48 -34.43 18.59
CA LYS A 5 63.32 -32.97 18.49
C LYS A 5 62.72 -32.59 17.13
N MET A 6 61.49 -32.15 17.24
CA MET A 6 60.64 -31.51 16.25
C MET A 6 61.29 -30.19 15.81
N ILE A 7 61.78 -30.10 14.57
CA ILE A 7 62.04 -28.82 13.90
C ILE A 7 60.83 -28.58 12.99
N VAL A 8 59.76 -28.08 13.60
CA VAL A 8 58.60 -27.53 12.89
C VAL A 8 58.41 -26.14 13.46
N ASN A 9 59.16 -25.16 12.95
CA ASN A 9 59.01 -23.77 13.39
C ASN A 9 59.21 -22.71 12.29
N ASP A 10 59.23 -23.04 10.99
CA ASP A 10 59.41 -22.02 9.95
C ASP A 10 58.45 -22.13 8.76
N ILE A 11 57.29 -22.77 8.95
CA ILE A 11 56.17 -22.72 7.98
C ILE A 11 54.89 -22.35 8.73
N LEU A 12 54.92 -21.20 9.42
CA LEU A 12 53.73 -20.64 10.08
C LEU A 12 53.71 -19.11 10.00
N CYS A 13 54.06 -18.53 8.85
CA CYS A 13 53.98 -17.08 8.63
C CYS A 13 53.49 -16.66 7.23
N LEU A 14 52.93 -17.57 6.43
CA LEU A 14 52.44 -17.28 5.06
C LEU A 14 50.96 -17.62 4.85
N PHE A 15 50.16 -17.56 5.92
CA PHE A 15 48.69 -17.68 5.86
C PHE A 15 47.99 -16.52 6.61
N SER A 16 48.62 -15.35 6.69
CA SER A 16 48.11 -14.16 7.38
C SER A 16 47.66 -13.04 6.44
N CYS A 17 47.31 -13.36 5.20
CA CYS A 17 46.61 -12.44 4.31
C CYS A 17 45.33 -13.13 3.81
N PHE A 18 44.21 -12.39 3.79
CA PHE A 18 42.92 -12.70 3.14
C PHE A 18 41.68 -12.98 3.99
N PHE A 19 41.65 -12.77 5.30
CA PHE A 19 40.39 -12.91 6.03
C PHE A 19 40.06 -11.80 7.03
N LEU A 20 40.29 -10.52 6.71
CA LEU A 20 39.60 -9.41 7.41
C LEU A 20 39.42 -8.17 6.50
N MET A 21 39.01 -8.38 5.24
CA MET A 21 38.09 -7.43 4.61
C MET A 21 36.71 -8.06 4.72
N GLY A 22 36.17 -8.03 5.94
CA GLY A 22 34.72 -8.08 6.06
C GLY A 22 34.23 -6.88 5.27
N CYS A 23 33.75 -7.14 4.05
CA CYS A 23 32.82 -6.24 3.42
C CYS A 23 31.79 -5.94 4.51
N ASN A 24 31.80 -4.72 5.04
CA ASN A 24 30.53 -4.12 5.42
C ASN A 24 29.76 -4.07 4.11
N ALA A 25 29.12 -5.19 3.75
CA ALA A 25 27.94 -5.17 2.95
C ALA A 25 27.07 -4.20 3.72
N ILE A 26 27.01 -2.96 3.21
CA ILE A 26 25.92 -2.06 3.50
C ILE A 26 24.72 -2.97 3.23
N LYS A 27 24.06 -3.42 4.30
CA LYS A 27 22.72 -3.96 4.14
C LYS A 27 21.98 -2.77 3.57
N GLU A 28 21.80 -2.73 2.26
CA GLU A 28 20.73 -1.92 1.70
C GLU A 28 19.53 -2.27 2.56
N ASP A 29 18.90 -1.25 3.12
CA ASP A 29 17.70 -1.45 3.89
C ASP A 29 16.65 -1.95 2.89
N ASN A 30 16.56 -3.27 2.74
CA ASN A 30 15.67 -3.93 1.77
C ASN A 30 14.23 -3.41 1.94
N THR A 31 13.89 -2.92 3.13
CA THR A 31 12.64 -2.25 3.46
C THR A 31 12.36 -1.04 2.57
N LYS A 32 13.36 -0.23 2.22
CA LYS A 32 13.17 0.97 1.37
C LYS A 32 12.81 0.59 -0.06
N VAL A 33 13.58 -0.32 -0.67
CA VAL A 33 13.29 -0.84 -2.03
C VAL A 33 11.93 -1.54 -2.06
N TYR A 34 11.58 -2.22 -0.97
CA TYR A 34 10.29 -2.88 -0.80
C TYR A 34 9.14 -1.85 -0.80
N VAL A 35 9.21 -0.83 0.07
CA VAL A 35 8.20 0.24 0.15
C VAL A 35 8.07 1.01 -1.17
N ASP A 36 9.17 1.33 -1.84
CA ASP A 36 9.14 2.06 -3.12
C ASP A 36 8.34 1.29 -4.20
N SER A 37 8.44 -0.05 -4.23
CA SER A 37 7.67 -0.87 -5.16
C SER A 37 6.17 -0.84 -4.87
N TYR A 38 5.78 -0.90 -3.59
CA TYR A 38 4.36 -0.88 -3.21
C TYR A 38 3.73 0.51 -3.36
N SER A 39 4.51 1.57 -3.20
CA SER A 39 4.12 2.93 -3.61
C SER A 39 3.71 2.97 -5.08
N GLN A 40 4.47 2.34 -5.99
CA GLN A 40 4.09 2.32 -7.41
C GLN A 40 2.79 1.54 -7.65
N THR A 41 2.57 0.42 -6.95
CA THR A 41 1.30 -0.31 -7.05
C THR A 41 0.12 0.52 -6.55
N ALA A 42 0.28 1.23 -5.44
CA ALA A 42 -0.77 2.11 -4.90
C ALA A 42 -1.11 3.25 -5.87
N LEU A 43 -0.10 3.87 -6.48
CA LEU A 43 -0.32 4.89 -7.51
C LEU A 43 -1.05 4.33 -8.74
N GLN A 44 -0.69 3.14 -9.20
CA GLN A 44 -1.40 2.47 -10.31
C GLN A 44 -2.86 2.14 -9.97
N GLN A 45 -3.13 1.73 -8.73
CA GLN A 45 -4.50 1.49 -8.27
C GLN A 45 -5.31 2.78 -8.23
N ALA A 46 -4.71 3.90 -7.81
CA ALA A 46 -5.35 5.21 -7.87
C ALA A 46 -5.65 5.65 -9.31
N ASP A 47 -4.75 5.40 -10.26
CA ASP A 47 -5.00 5.64 -11.68
C ASP A 47 -6.21 4.82 -12.19
N ILE A 48 -6.28 3.52 -11.86
CA ILE A 48 -7.42 2.66 -12.21
C ILE A 48 -8.73 3.19 -11.61
N ILE A 49 -8.70 3.70 -10.37
CA ILE A 49 -9.88 4.30 -9.73
C ILE A 49 -10.34 5.54 -10.50
N MET A 50 -9.42 6.43 -10.87
CA MET A 50 -9.77 7.64 -11.65
C MET A 50 -10.31 7.29 -13.03
N ASP A 51 -9.66 6.36 -13.74
CA ASP A 51 -10.12 5.87 -15.05
C ASP A 51 -11.52 5.24 -14.95
N GLY A 52 -11.76 4.45 -13.90
CA GLY A 52 -13.06 3.87 -13.59
C GLY A 52 -14.14 4.91 -13.33
N ILE A 53 -13.82 6.00 -12.62
CA ILE A 53 -14.75 7.11 -12.39
C ILE A 53 -15.08 7.82 -13.71
N GLN A 54 -14.07 8.18 -14.51
CA GLN A 54 -14.25 8.91 -15.76
C GLN A 54 -15.00 8.10 -16.82
N SER A 55 -14.85 6.77 -16.81
CA SER A 55 -15.52 5.85 -17.71
C SER A 55 -16.84 5.28 -17.17
N GLU A 56 -17.25 5.68 -15.96
CA GLU A 56 -18.40 5.13 -15.21
C GLU A 56 -18.33 3.60 -15.03
N ASN A 57 -17.12 3.04 -14.96
CA ASN A 57 -16.85 1.61 -14.91
C ASN A 57 -16.61 1.12 -13.47
N CYS A 58 -17.69 0.83 -12.74
CA CYS A 58 -17.57 0.31 -11.37
C CYS A 58 -16.97 -1.11 -11.30
N GLU A 59 -17.02 -1.89 -12.39
CA GLU A 59 -16.47 -3.25 -12.41
C GLU A 59 -14.93 -3.21 -12.35
N GLU A 60 -14.32 -2.29 -13.09
CA GLU A 60 -12.86 -2.09 -13.10
C GLU A 60 -12.32 -1.63 -11.75
N ILE A 61 -13.05 -0.74 -11.06
CA ILE A 61 -12.74 -0.35 -9.68
C ILE A 61 -12.92 -1.55 -8.73
N ALA A 62 -14.00 -2.32 -8.87
CA ALA A 62 -14.24 -3.48 -8.02
C ALA A 62 -13.17 -4.57 -8.19
N ASP A 63 -12.59 -4.72 -9.39
CA ASP A 63 -11.63 -5.78 -9.68
C ASP A 63 -10.32 -5.65 -8.90
N ILE A 64 -9.91 -4.43 -8.54
CA ILE A 64 -8.69 -4.18 -7.76
C ILE A 64 -8.88 -4.35 -6.25
N PHE A 65 -10.13 -4.53 -5.77
CA PHE A 65 -10.38 -4.89 -4.38
C PHE A 65 -9.81 -6.26 -4.03
N CYS A 66 -9.47 -6.44 -2.76
CA CYS A 66 -8.97 -7.70 -2.26
C CYS A 66 -9.98 -8.85 -2.46
N THR A 67 -9.46 -10.07 -2.56
CA THR A 67 -10.30 -11.25 -2.83
C THR A 67 -11.31 -11.50 -1.72
N TYR A 68 -10.94 -11.20 -0.48
CA TYR A 68 -11.82 -11.28 0.68
C TYR A 68 -13.08 -10.42 0.49
N ILE A 69 -12.92 -9.12 0.19
CA ILE A 69 -14.07 -8.22 0.02
C ILE A 69 -14.93 -8.67 -1.16
N LYS A 70 -14.31 -8.96 -2.32
CA LYS A 70 -15.05 -9.42 -3.52
C LYS A 70 -15.88 -10.67 -3.27
N LYS A 71 -15.46 -11.53 -2.34
CA LYS A 71 -16.16 -12.77 -2.00
C LYS A 71 -17.27 -12.56 -0.98
N ASN A 72 -17.05 -11.69 0.02
CA ASN A 72 -17.94 -11.55 1.16
C ASN A 72 -18.96 -10.39 1.01
N HIS A 73 -18.71 -9.45 0.10
CA HIS A 73 -19.56 -8.29 -0.17
C HIS A 73 -20.06 -8.30 -1.63
N PRO A 74 -21.08 -9.10 -1.97
CA PRO A 74 -21.67 -9.09 -3.31
C PRO A 74 -22.25 -7.73 -3.71
N GLU A 75 -22.50 -6.85 -2.74
CA GLU A 75 -22.94 -5.46 -2.91
C GLU A 75 -21.83 -4.50 -3.40
N LEU A 76 -20.55 -4.90 -3.39
CA LEU A 76 -19.39 -4.04 -3.67
C LEU A 76 -19.57 -3.15 -4.91
N GLN A 77 -19.95 -3.72 -6.05
CA GLN A 77 -20.14 -2.94 -7.28
C GLN A 77 -21.29 -1.93 -7.16
N THR A 78 -22.34 -2.26 -6.41
CA THR A 78 -23.46 -1.35 -6.15
C THR A 78 -23.02 -0.20 -5.26
N ASP A 79 -22.21 -0.49 -4.24
CA ASP A 79 -21.67 0.52 -3.32
C ASP A 79 -20.70 1.46 -4.04
N ILE A 80 -19.78 0.93 -4.85
CA ILE A 80 -18.89 1.74 -5.70
C ILE A 80 -19.70 2.62 -6.65
N LYS A 81 -20.77 2.09 -7.25
CA LYS A 81 -21.63 2.88 -8.14
C LYS A 81 -22.37 4.01 -7.41
N ALA A 82 -22.76 3.80 -6.16
CA ALA A 82 -23.34 4.85 -5.32
C ALA A 82 -22.28 5.88 -4.90
N TRP A 83 -21.08 5.41 -4.55
CA TRP A 83 -19.93 6.23 -4.20
C TRP A 83 -19.52 7.17 -5.33
N MET A 84 -19.37 6.67 -6.57
CA MET A 84 -19.04 7.52 -7.74
C MET A 84 -20.07 8.63 -7.98
N LYS A 85 -21.35 8.37 -7.72
CA LYS A 85 -22.44 9.37 -7.90
C LYS A 85 -22.40 10.52 -6.90
N TYR A 86 -21.56 10.44 -5.87
CA TYR A 86 -21.34 11.53 -4.94
C TYR A 86 -20.61 12.72 -5.60
N ILE A 87 -19.85 12.46 -6.67
CA ILE A 87 -19.18 13.51 -7.46
C ILE A 87 -20.24 14.22 -8.30
N ASP A 88 -20.44 15.51 -8.02
CA ASP A 88 -21.38 16.37 -8.75
C ASP A 88 -20.71 17.00 -9.96
N GLY A 89 -21.12 16.57 -11.15
CA GLY A 89 -20.62 17.05 -12.43
C GLY A 89 -19.50 16.19 -13.03
N ASN A 90 -19.03 16.62 -14.19
CA ASN A 90 -17.93 15.93 -14.89
C ASN A 90 -16.58 16.42 -14.35
N ILE A 91 -15.64 15.49 -14.13
CA ILE A 91 -14.26 15.84 -13.77
C ILE A 91 -13.58 16.54 -14.96
N ILE A 92 -13.03 17.72 -14.72
CA ILE A 92 -12.34 18.53 -15.75
C ILE A 92 -10.82 18.64 -15.51
N SER A 93 -10.38 18.39 -14.27
CA SER A 93 -8.95 18.36 -13.91
C SER A 93 -8.75 17.72 -12.54
N TYR A 94 -7.59 17.15 -12.32
CA TYR A 94 -7.14 16.59 -11.05
C TYR A 94 -5.61 16.62 -11.01
N ASP A 95 -5.03 16.58 -9.81
CA ASP A 95 -3.59 16.41 -9.67
C ASP A 95 -3.20 14.93 -9.85
N PRO A 96 -1.96 14.62 -10.26
CA PRO A 96 -1.49 13.24 -10.30
C PRO A 96 -1.63 12.56 -8.93
N PRO A 97 -1.91 11.24 -8.87
CA PRO A 97 -1.98 10.55 -7.60
C PRO A 97 -0.71 10.71 -6.78
N THR A 98 -0.89 10.83 -5.47
CA THR A 98 0.17 10.77 -4.49
C THR A 98 -0.06 9.56 -3.59
N THR A 99 1.00 9.11 -2.92
CA THR A 99 0.89 7.95 -2.03
C THR A 99 1.65 8.21 -0.75
N GLU A 100 1.08 7.71 0.33
CA GLU A 100 1.73 7.63 1.62
C GLU A 100 1.66 6.22 2.17
N ARG A 101 2.61 5.93 3.05
CA ARG A 101 2.61 4.67 3.77
C ARG A 101 1.73 4.85 5.01
N GLY A 102 0.71 4.01 5.13
CA GLY A 102 -0.04 3.84 6.37
C GLY A 102 0.77 3.00 7.37
N SER A 103 0.20 1.88 7.81
CA SER A 103 0.79 0.97 8.78
C SER A 103 1.88 0.05 8.19
N LEU A 104 2.95 -0.20 8.97
CA LEU A 104 4.00 -1.18 8.66
C LEU A 104 4.27 -2.04 9.90
N ASN A 105 3.99 -3.34 9.79
CA ASN A 105 4.35 -4.33 10.81
C ASN A 105 5.45 -5.24 10.29
N THR A 106 6.50 -5.42 11.08
CA THR A 106 7.61 -6.32 10.78
C THR A 106 7.76 -7.37 11.89
N GLY A 107 8.07 -8.59 11.50
CA GLY A 107 8.43 -9.68 12.40
C GLY A 107 9.83 -10.21 12.10
N GLU A 108 10.21 -11.32 12.75
CA GLU A 108 11.53 -11.93 12.59
C GLU A 108 11.85 -12.32 11.14
N SER A 109 10.81 -12.54 10.34
CA SER A 109 10.90 -12.98 8.93
C SER A 109 10.75 -11.86 7.89
N GLY A 110 10.66 -10.60 8.31
CA GLY A 110 10.49 -9.44 7.43
C GLY A 110 9.13 -8.76 7.60
N VAL A 111 8.61 -8.16 6.53
CA VAL A 111 7.33 -7.45 6.54
C VAL A 111 6.17 -8.44 6.69
N GLU A 112 5.33 -8.23 7.70
CA GLU A 112 4.14 -9.04 7.97
C GLU A 112 2.86 -8.33 7.53
N MET A 113 2.84 -7.00 7.62
CA MET A 113 1.75 -6.16 7.12
C MET A 113 2.31 -4.85 6.58
N LEU A 114 1.81 -4.42 5.42
CA LEU A 114 2.08 -3.12 4.85
C LEU A 114 0.78 -2.57 4.28
N VAL A 115 0.35 -1.43 4.81
CA VAL A 115 -0.77 -0.64 4.31
C VAL A 115 -0.20 0.52 3.49
N MET A 116 -0.76 0.72 2.31
CA MET A 116 -0.48 1.85 1.45
C MET A 116 -1.77 2.62 1.21
N GLU A 117 -1.66 3.94 1.23
CA GLU A 117 -2.74 4.86 0.93
C GLU A 117 -2.35 5.66 -0.30
N ALA A 118 -3.34 6.04 -1.10
CA ALA A 118 -3.15 6.96 -2.21
C ALA A 118 -4.29 7.95 -2.31
N ASP A 119 -3.94 9.18 -2.66
CA ASP A 119 -4.85 10.29 -2.78
C ASP A 119 -4.71 10.97 -4.14
N ILE A 120 -5.85 11.39 -4.67
CA ILE A 120 -5.97 12.24 -5.86
C ILE A 120 -6.63 13.53 -5.41
N ASP A 121 -5.81 14.56 -5.30
CA ASP A 121 -6.22 15.87 -4.84
C ASP A 121 -6.71 16.78 -5.97
N ASN A 122 -7.37 17.86 -5.58
CA ASN A 122 -7.81 18.93 -6.47
C ASN A 122 -8.65 18.43 -7.65
N VAL A 123 -9.47 17.41 -7.42
CA VAL A 123 -10.41 16.85 -8.40
C VAL A 123 -11.53 17.86 -8.59
N LYS A 124 -11.45 18.64 -9.67
CA LYS A 124 -12.39 19.72 -9.98
C LYS A 124 -13.41 19.26 -10.99
N THR A 125 -14.65 19.66 -10.78
CA THR A 125 -15.75 19.38 -11.70
C THR A 125 -16.22 20.63 -12.43
N ASP A 126 -16.98 20.44 -13.51
CA ASP A 126 -17.62 21.51 -14.28
C ASP A 126 -18.70 22.28 -13.51
N THR A 127 -19.22 21.73 -12.41
CA THR A 127 -20.14 22.42 -11.47
C THR A 127 -19.40 23.38 -10.54
N GLY A 128 -18.07 23.34 -10.53
CA GLY A 128 -17.21 24.19 -9.69
C GLY A 128 -16.89 23.58 -8.32
N LYS A 129 -17.29 22.32 -8.07
CA LYS A 129 -16.94 21.57 -6.86
C LYS A 129 -15.50 21.07 -6.91
N THR A 130 -14.88 20.95 -5.74
CA THR A 130 -13.55 20.33 -5.58
C THR A 130 -13.60 19.15 -4.61
N TYR A 131 -13.07 18.02 -5.03
CA TYR A 131 -13.00 16.78 -4.26
C TYR A 131 -11.56 16.33 -4.02
N CYS A 132 -11.39 15.45 -3.03
CA CYS A 132 -10.26 14.55 -2.88
C CYS A 132 -10.79 13.12 -2.97
N ILE A 133 -10.12 12.27 -3.74
CA ILE A 133 -10.43 10.84 -3.85
C ILE A 133 -9.28 10.07 -3.19
N GLY A 134 -9.59 9.26 -2.19
CA GLY A 134 -8.62 8.47 -1.43
C GLY A 134 -8.90 6.98 -1.52
N MET A 135 -7.87 6.17 -1.30
CA MET A 135 -7.98 4.71 -1.18
C MET A 135 -6.99 4.16 -0.15
N GLY A 136 -7.40 3.08 0.52
CA GLY A 136 -6.56 2.25 1.37
C GLY A 136 -6.36 0.86 0.75
N SER A 137 -5.17 0.29 0.97
CA SER A 137 -4.84 -1.06 0.49
C SER A 137 -3.88 -1.80 1.42
N TYR A 138 -4.08 -3.11 1.58
CA TYR A 138 -2.99 -3.97 2.05
C TYR A 138 -2.12 -4.37 0.87
N SER A 139 -0.91 -3.86 0.86
CA SER A 139 0.16 -4.29 -0.05
C SER A 139 0.80 -5.61 0.38
N VAL A 140 0.86 -5.83 1.70
CA VAL A 140 1.27 -7.10 2.31
C VAL A 140 0.36 -7.37 3.49
N PHE A 141 -0.15 -8.58 3.60
CA PHE A 141 -0.79 -9.07 4.82
C PHE A 141 -0.57 -10.58 4.94
N LYS A 142 0.55 -10.96 5.56
CA LYS A 142 1.09 -12.32 5.49
C LYS A 142 0.14 -13.40 6.01
N ASN A 143 -0.60 -13.10 7.09
CA ASN A 143 -1.52 -14.05 7.71
C ASN A 143 -2.91 -14.05 7.06
N HIS A 144 -3.20 -13.08 6.20
CA HIS A 144 -4.49 -12.86 5.53
C HIS A 144 -4.26 -12.42 4.08
N SER A 145 -3.61 -13.28 3.29
CA SER A 145 -3.19 -12.93 1.93
C SER A 145 -4.37 -12.68 0.97
N ASP A 146 -5.57 -13.14 1.33
CA ASP A 146 -6.82 -12.84 0.62
C ASP A 146 -7.32 -11.40 0.85
N CYS A 147 -6.82 -10.72 1.90
CA CYS A 147 -7.06 -9.30 2.17
C CYS A 147 -6.08 -8.37 1.41
N VAL A 148 -5.09 -8.91 0.69
CA VAL A 148 -4.18 -8.10 -0.15
C VAL A 148 -4.93 -7.54 -1.35
N GLY A 149 -4.85 -6.22 -1.55
CA GLY A 149 -5.61 -5.45 -2.55
C GLY A 149 -6.21 -4.18 -1.93
N VAL A 150 -7.02 -3.44 -2.71
CA VAL A 150 -7.78 -2.30 -2.21
C VAL A 150 -8.81 -2.78 -1.18
N THR A 151 -8.94 -2.02 -0.10
CA THR A 151 -9.81 -2.33 1.04
C THR A 151 -10.91 -1.32 1.25
N ASP A 152 -10.63 -0.07 0.91
CA ASP A 152 -11.55 1.03 1.11
C ASP A 152 -11.33 2.14 0.10
N LEU A 153 -12.41 2.89 -0.14
CA LEU A 153 -12.43 4.08 -0.98
C LEU A 153 -13.07 5.23 -0.21
N LEU A 154 -12.64 6.44 -0.54
CA LEU A 154 -13.09 7.67 0.10
C LEU A 154 -13.27 8.77 -0.96
N ILE A 155 -14.37 9.51 -0.90
CA ILE A 155 -14.49 10.84 -1.51
C ILE A 155 -14.73 11.85 -0.41
N ARG A 156 -14.00 12.96 -0.46
CA ARG A 156 -14.20 14.14 0.40
C ARG A 156 -14.60 15.32 -0.48
N ASP A 157 -15.76 15.92 -0.23
CA ASP A 157 -16.14 17.23 -0.79
C ASP A 157 -15.39 18.30 0.01
N LEU A 158 -14.31 18.82 -0.58
CA LEU A 158 -13.41 19.76 0.10
C LEU A 158 -14.08 21.11 0.36
N ASP A 159 -15.16 21.44 -0.33
CA ASP A 159 -15.92 22.67 -0.09
C ASP A 159 -16.89 22.47 1.07
N ALA A 160 -17.54 21.30 1.15
CA ALA A 160 -18.37 20.91 2.28
C ALA A 160 -17.55 20.71 3.58
N GLU A 161 -16.33 20.16 3.50
CA GLU A 161 -15.42 20.01 4.64
C GLU A 161 -15.03 21.36 5.23
N LYS A 162 -14.68 22.35 4.38
CA LYS A 162 -14.37 23.73 4.83
C LYS A 162 -15.54 24.35 5.59
N GLU A 163 -16.77 23.97 5.23
CA GLU A 163 -18.01 24.40 5.88
C GLU A 163 -18.40 23.52 7.09
N ASN A 164 -17.62 22.49 7.42
CA ASN A 164 -17.87 21.50 8.48
C ASN A 164 -19.23 20.78 8.34
N LYS A 165 -19.62 20.41 7.12
CA LYS A 165 -20.84 19.64 6.89
C LYS A 165 -20.64 18.17 7.26
N GLU A 166 -21.66 17.57 7.88
CA GLU A 166 -21.64 16.16 8.30
C GLU A 166 -21.55 15.19 7.11
N ASP A 167 -22.08 15.57 5.95
CA ASP A 167 -22.12 14.79 4.72
C ASP A 167 -20.96 15.12 3.76
N SER A 168 -19.88 15.70 4.28
CA SER A 168 -18.71 16.12 3.49
C SER A 168 -17.83 14.97 2.99
N GLN A 169 -18.12 13.73 3.37
CA GLN A 169 -17.39 12.55 2.90
C GLN A 169 -18.30 11.34 2.71
N VAL A 170 -17.91 10.45 1.80
CA VAL A 170 -18.54 9.14 1.60
C VAL A 170 -17.46 8.06 1.44
N ARG A 171 -17.71 6.87 1.99
CA ARG A 171 -16.78 5.74 1.99
C ARG A 171 -17.42 4.48 1.41
N VAL A 172 -16.59 3.65 0.78
CA VAL A 172 -16.86 2.22 0.59
C VAL A 172 -15.86 1.49 1.49
N GLU A 173 -16.32 0.96 2.61
CA GLU A 173 -15.50 0.23 3.58
C GLU A 173 -16.36 -0.82 4.28
N TYR A 174 -15.73 -1.89 4.77
CA TYR A 174 -16.42 -3.00 5.43
C TYR A 174 -15.76 -3.32 6.78
N ASP A 175 -16.56 -3.33 7.85
CA ASP A 175 -16.08 -3.48 9.23
C ASP A 175 -15.32 -4.79 9.49
N ASP A 176 -15.65 -5.83 8.74
CA ASP A 176 -15.08 -7.17 8.95
C ASP A 176 -13.59 -7.24 8.58
N ILE A 177 -13.10 -6.36 7.71
CA ILE A 177 -11.67 -6.25 7.42
C ILE A 177 -10.88 -5.71 8.62
N TRP A 178 -11.46 -4.76 9.36
CA TRP A 178 -10.88 -4.20 10.58
C TRP A 178 -10.92 -5.21 11.72
N THR A 179 -11.97 -6.03 11.80
CA THR A 179 -12.01 -7.16 12.73
C THR A 179 -10.88 -8.16 12.45
N ILE A 180 -10.53 -8.41 11.17
CA ILE A 180 -9.40 -9.27 10.82
C ILE A 180 -8.06 -8.64 11.24
N GLU A 181 -7.86 -7.35 10.99
CA GLU A 181 -6.62 -6.65 11.37
C GLU A 181 -6.42 -6.58 12.89
N TYR A 182 -7.48 -6.25 13.64
CA TYR A 182 -7.39 -5.92 15.06
C TYR A 182 -7.87 -7.02 16.01
N GLY A 183 -8.41 -8.13 15.48
CA GLY A 183 -8.88 -9.28 16.26
C GLY A 183 -10.03 -8.96 17.23
N LYS A 184 -10.88 -7.99 16.89
CA LYS A 184 -12.02 -7.55 17.72
C LYS A 184 -13.33 -8.20 17.31
#